data_AF-A0A961UXJ3-F1
#
_entry.id   AF-A0A961UXJ3-F1
#
_cell.length_a   1.000
_cell.length_b   1.000
_cell.length_c   1.000
_cell.angle_alpha   90.00
_cell.angle_beta   90.00
_cell.angle_gamma   90.00
#
_symmetry.space_group_name_H-M   'P 1'
#
loop_
_entity.id
_entity.type
_entity.pdbx_description
1 polymer ?
#
loop_
_entity_poly.entity_id
_entity_poly.type
_entity_poly.pdbx_seq_one_letter_code
_entity_poly.pdbx_strand_id
1 'polypeptide(L)'
;MLSNIFLIVLQFAGAYLLAPSVLRFIPVSGDLRFFVHAGTYALIVWIIGLAASFVLKDVPQRSGSSFAASLLFAMIGAALVIFAPNLIDAIPLKFPNLYVPLILAIVGYFMRR
;
A
#
# COMPACT_ATOMS: atom_id res chain seq x y z
N MET A 1 -10.50 1.53 18.57
CA MET A 1 -10.48 0.56 17.44
C MET A 1 -11.13 1.11 16.18
N LEU A 2 -12.25 1.85 16.30
CA LEU A 2 -12.96 2.47 15.17
C LEU A 2 -12.05 3.37 14.31
N SER A 3 -11.21 4.20 14.94
CA SER A 3 -10.27 5.09 14.25
C SER A 3 -9.29 4.35 13.34
N ASN A 4 -8.85 3.13 13.71
CA ASN A 4 -7.96 2.31 12.88
C ASN A 4 -8.67 1.70 11.67
N ILE A 5 -9.96 1.33 11.83
CA ILE A 5 -10.78 0.84 10.72
C ILE A 5 -11.01 1.99 9.73
N PHE A 6 -11.31 3.18 10.23
CA PHE A 6 -11.44 4.38 9.41
C PHE A 6 -10.14 4.70 8.66
N LEU A 7 -9.00 4.52 9.32
CA LEU A 7 -7.67 4.69 8.73
C LEU A 7 -7.42 3.70 7.58
N ILE A 8 -7.77 2.41 7.76
CA ILE A 8 -7.68 1.39 6.70
C ILE A 8 -8.52 1.82 5.49
N VAL A 9 -9.77 2.21 5.73
CA VAL A 9 -10.70 2.62 4.66
C VAL A 9 -10.15 3.85 3.94
N LEU A 10 -9.64 4.84 4.67
CA LEU A 10 -9.06 6.05 4.09
C LEU A 10 -7.79 5.75 3.28
N GLN A 11 -6.91 4.87 3.78
CA GLN A 11 -5.71 4.44 3.08
C GLN A 11 -6.05 3.71 1.79
N PHE A 12 -7.04 2.82 1.84
CA PHE A 12 -7.48 2.07 0.66
C PHE A 12 -8.15 2.99 -0.37
N ALA A 13 -9.10 3.82 0.05
CA ALA A 13 -9.81 4.76 -0.81
C ALA A 13 -8.86 5.81 -1.41
N GLY A 14 -8.00 6.40 -0.57
CA GLY A 14 -7.03 7.40 -1.03
C GLY A 14 -6.00 6.77 -1.96
N ALA A 15 -5.44 5.61 -1.65
CA ALA A 15 -4.52 4.93 -2.57
C ALA A 15 -5.18 4.52 -3.89
N TYR A 16 -6.43 4.06 -3.85
CA TYR A 16 -7.19 3.71 -5.05
C TYR A 16 -7.41 4.91 -5.97
N LEU A 17 -7.70 6.09 -5.41
CA LEU A 17 -7.98 7.32 -6.18
C LEU A 17 -6.71 8.08 -6.59
N LEU A 18 -5.71 8.16 -5.70
CA LEU A 18 -4.48 8.93 -5.91
C LEU A 18 -3.46 8.18 -6.76
N ALA A 19 -3.32 6.86 -6.59
CA ALA A 19 -2.32 6.09 -7.33
C ALA A 19 -2.44 6.24 -8.86
N PRO A 20 -3.61 6.06 -9.50
CA PRO A 20 -3.71 6.23 -10.95
C PRO A 20 -3.39 7.66 -11.40
N SER A 21 -3.65 8.67 -10.56
CA SER A 21 -3.28 10.05 -10.86
C SER A 21 -1.77 10.26 -10.85
N VAL A 22 -1.06 9.70 -9.87
CA VAL A 22 0.41 9.77 -9.77
C VAL A 22 1.07 8.96 -10.89
N LEU A 23 0.55 7.77 -11.17
CA LEU A 23 1.13 6.84 -12.14
C LEU A 23 0.99 7.29 -13.59
N ARG A 24 0.06 8.20 -13.90
CA ARG A 24 -0.03 8.85 -15.23
C ARG A 24 1.21 9.66 -15.58
N PHE A 25 1.92 10.18 -14.58
CA PHE A 25 3.13 10.98 -14.79
C PHE A 25 4.40 10.14 -14.98
N ILE A 26 4.34 8.84 -14.72
CA ILE A 26 5.50 7.96 -14.80
C ILE A 26 5.28 6.95 -15.94
N PRO A 27 5.81 7.21 -17.14
CA PRO A 27 5.67 6.31 -18.28
C PRO A 27 6.60 5.10 -18.10
N VAL A 28 6.13 4.09 -17.37
CA VAL A 28 6.88 2.84 -17.13
C VAL A 28 6.13 1.66 -17.74
N SER A 29 6.85 0.87 -18.54
CA SER A 29 6.32 -0.30 -19.25
C SER A 29 6.98 -1.59 -18.73
N GLY A 30 6.28 -2.72 -18.85
CA GLY A 30 6.76 -4.04 -18.42
C GLY A 30 6.71 -4.26 -16.90
N ASP A 31 7.54 -5.18 -16.41
CA ASP A 31 7.51 -5.66 -15.02
C ASP A 31 7.91 -4.58 -14.00
N LEU A 32 8.75 -3.63 -14.41
CA LEU A 32 9.12 -2.45 -13.60
C LEU A 32 7.90 -1.64 -13.16
N ARG A 33 6.79 -1.71 -13.90
CA ARG A 33 5.53 -1.05 -13.54
C ARG A 33 5.03 -1.49 -12.17
N PHE A 34 5.13 -2.77 -11.81
CA PHE A 34 4.64 -3.27 -10.52
C PHE A 34 5.45 -2.72 -9.33
N PHE A 35 6.76 -2.57 -9.48
CA PHE A 35 7.62 -1.95 -8.47
C PHE A 35 7.31 -0.46 -8.27
N VAL A 36 7.08 0.27 -9.36
CA VAL A 36 6.67 1.68 -9.29
C VAL A 36 5.28 1.83 -8.66
N HIS A 37 4.34 0.93 -8.97
CA HIS A 37 3.04 0.91 -8.30
C HIS A 37 3.19 0.61 -6.80
N ALA A 38 4.00 -0.39 -6.42
CA ALA A 38 4.27 -0.71 -5.03
C ALA A 38 4.86 0.49 -4.25
N GLY A 39 5.88 1.15 -4.81
CA GLY A 39 6.47 2.34 -4.19
C GLY A 39 5.46 3.48 -4.05
N THR A 40 4.65 3.71 -5.09
CA THR A 40 3.59 4.74 -5.09
C THR A 40 2.52 4.44 -4.04
N TYR A 41 2.08 3.18 -3.93
CA TYR A 41 1.11 2.76 -2.93
C TYR A 41 1.65 2.91 -1.51
N ALA A 42 2.88 2.47 -1.25
CA ALA A 42 3.51 2.62 0.05
C ALA A 42 3.62 4.10 0.47
N LEU A 43 4.00 4.98 -0.46
CA LEU A 43 4.06 6.41 -0.22
C LEU A 43 2.68 7.00 0.10
N ILE A 44 1.65 6.69 -0.70
CA ILE A 44 0.30 7.20 -0.47
C ILE A 44 -0.27 6.69 0.85
N VAL A 45 -0.15 5.40 1.14
CA VAL A 45 -0.62 4.78 2.39
C VAL A 45 0.03 5.45 3.60
N TRP A 46 1.33 5.73 3.52
CA TRP A 46 2.05 6.42 4.58
C TRP A 46 1.63 7.89 4.72
N ILE A 47 1.51 8.65 3.62
CA ILE A 47 1.04 10.05 3.65
C ILE A 47 -0.36 10.14 4.25
N ILE A 48 -1.28 9.28 3.82
CA ILE A 48 -2.63 9.23 4.38
C ILE A 48 -2.57 8.87 5.86
N GLY A 49 -1.72 7.93 6.23
CA GLY A 49 -1.53 7.54 7.62
C GLY A 49 -1.00 8.66 8.51
N LEU A 50 -0.06 9.44 8.00
CA LEU A 50 0.48 10.62 8.66
C LEU A 50 -0.59 11.72 8.78
N ALA A 51 -1.30 12.04 7.69
CA ALA A 51 -2.38 13.02 7.69
C ALA A 51 -3.51 12.61 8.65
N ALA A 52 -3.89 11.35 8.64
CA ALA A 52 -4.88 10.76 9.53
C ALA A 52 -4.47 10.89 11.00
N SER A 53 -3.17 10.78 11.33
CA SER A 53 -2.69 10.97 12.72
C SER A 53 -2.88 12.39 13.25
N PHE A 54 -2.98 13.39 12.38
CA PHE A 54 -3.27 14.77 12.79
C PHE A 54 -4.77 15.03 12.99
N VAL A 55 -5.63 14.26 12.32
CA VAL A 55 -7.10 14.45 12.37
C VAL A 55 -7.76 13.51 13.39
N LEU A 56 -7.29 12.27 13.50
CA LEU A 56 -7.86 11.25 14.36
C LEU A 56 -7.11 11.18 15.69
N LYS A 57 -7.83 11.53 16.78
CA LYS A 57 -7.30 11.65 18.14
C LYS A 57 -6.71 10.37 18.74
N ASP A 58 -7.04 9.20 18.19
CA ASP A 58 -6.58 7.88 18.68
C ASP A 58 -5.60 7.17 17.73
N VAL A 59 -5.05 7.89 16.75
CA VAL A 59 -4.07 7.33 15.82
C VAL A 59 -2.67 7.76 16.27
N PRO A 60 -1.81 6.82 16.70
CA PRO A 60 -0.45 7.18 17.11
C PRO A 60 0.30 7.84 15.96
N GLN A 61 1.14 8.81 16.27
CA GLN A 61 1.94 9.56 15.30
C GLN A 61 2.99 8.64 14.67
N ARG A 62 2.99 8.54 13.35
CA ARG A 62 3.71 7.46 12.64
C ARG A 62 5.04 7.95 12.10
N SER A 63 6.10 7.24 12.49
CA SER A 63 7.49 7.58 12.17
C SER A 63 7.92 7.07 10.78
N GLY A 64 9.10 7.49 10.32
CA GLY A 64 9.73 6.97 9.10
C GLY A 64 9.95 5.45 9.14
N SER A 65 9.95 4.84 10.32
CA SER A 65 10.05 3.39 10.49
C SER A 65 8.81 2.64 9.96
N SER A 66 7.62 3.25 10.05
CA SER A 66 6.36 2.73 9.48
C SER A 66 6.31 2.90 7.96
N PHE A 67 6.93 3.96 7.41
CA PHE A 67 7.12 4.10 5.97
C PHE A 67 8.00 2.99 5.42
N ALA A 68 9.17 2.74 6.04
CA ALA A 68 10.07 1.68 5.61
C ALA A 68 9.40 0.30 5.64
N ALA A 69 8.61 0.01 6.67
CA ALA A 69 7.83 -1.23 6.73
C ALA A 69 6.78 -1.30 5.60
N SER A 70 5.99 -0.24 5.41
CA SER A 70 4.99 -0.18 4.32
C SER A 70 5.64 -0.40 2.95
N LEU A 71 6.80 0.23 2.71
CA LEU A 71 7.55 0.12 1.47
C LEU A 71 8.12 -1.29 1.26
N LEU A 72 8.74 -1.89 2.29
CA LEU A 72 9.26 -3.25 2.21
C LEU A 72 8.15 -4.25 1.89
N PHE A 73 7.02 -4.18 2.59
CA PHE A 73 5.91 -5.08 2.31
C PHE A 73 5.29 -4.83 0.93
N ALA A 74 5.16 -3.58 0.48
CA ALA A 74 4.68 -3.29 -0.87
C ALA A 74 5.63 -3.87 -1.94
N MET A 75 6.94 -3.74 -1.74
CA MET A 75 7.96 -4.31 -2.62
C MET A 75 7.88 -5.84 -2.64
N ILE A 76 7.69 -6.48 -1.49
CA ILE A 76 7.46 -7.93 -1.40
C ILE A 76 6.18 -8.30 -2.17
N GLY A 77 5.12 -7.51 -2.09
CA GLY A 77 3.90 -7.72 -2.86
C GLY A 77 4.11 -7.63 -4.37
N ALA A 78 4.86 -6.64 -4.85
CA ALA A 78 5.22 -6.57 -6.26
C ALA A 78 6.11 -7.75 -6.68
N ALA A 79 7.08 -8.14 -5.85
CA ALA A 79 7.93 -9.29 -6.11
C ALA A 79 7.13 -10.60 -6.15
N LEU A 80 6.14 -10.79 -5.28
CA LEU A 80 5.25 -11.96 -5.31
C LEU A 80 4.45 -12.01 -6.61
N VAL A 81 3.95 -10.87 -7.09
CA VAL A 81 3.19 -10.81 -8.36
C VAL A 81 4.06 -11.20 -9.55
N ILE A 82 5.34 -10.82 -9.57
CA ILE A 82 6.25 -11.09 -10.69
C ILE A 82 6.86 -12.48 -10.60
N PHE A 83 7.46 -12.84 -9.46
CA PHE A 83 8.30 -14.03 -9.32
C PHE A 83 7.54 -15.25 -8.83
N ALA A 84 6.37 -15.06 -8.21
CA ALA A 84 5.59 -16.15 -7.64
C ALA A 84 4.08 -16.01 -7.91
N PRO A 85 3.65 -15.88 -9.17
CA PRO A 85 2.22 -15.75 -9.51
C PRO A 85 1.40 -16.93 -9.00
N ASN A 86 1.97 -18.14 -9.01
CA ASN A 86 1.33 -19.36 -8.49
C ASN A 86 0.89 -19.25 -7.02
N LEU A 87 1.63 -18.50 -6.19
CA LEU A 87 1.28 -18.28 -4.78
C LEU A 87 0.07 -17.33 -4.66
N ILE A 88 -0.09 -16.39 -5.60
CA ILE A 88 -1.22 -15.48 -5.65
C ILE A 88 -2.46 -16.18 -6.22
N ASP A 89 -2.27 -16.99 -7.27
CA ASP A 89 -3.35 -17.74 -7.91
C ASP A 89 -3.92 -18.85 -7.00
N ALA A 90 -3.14 -19.31 -6.02
CA ALA A 90 -3.59 -20.22 -4.98
C ALA A 90 -4.53 -19.54 -3.95
N ILE A 91 -4.61 -18.20 -3.93
CA ILE A 91 -5.51 -17.48 -3.04
C ILE A 91 -6.92 -17.54 -3.63
N PRO A 92 -7.92 -18.07 -2.90
CA PRO A 92 -9.28 -18.26 -3.43
C PRO A 92 -10.02 -16.94 -3.73
N LEU A 93 -9.51 -15.81 -3.25
CA LEU A 93 -10.06 -14.51 -3.55
C LEU A 93 -9.44 -13.94 -4.83
N LYS A 94 -10.25 -13.90 -5.90
CA LYS A 94 -9.86 -13.30 -7.18
C LYS A 94 -9.94 -11.78 -7.11
N PHE A 95 -8.79 -11.13 -7.03
CA PHE A 95 -8.67 -9.68 -7.14
C PHE A 95 -7.64 -9.32 -8.21
N PRO A 96 -7.74 -8.14 -8.83
CA PRO A 96 -6.68 -7.68 -9.74
C PRO A 96 -5.32 -7.66 -9.04
N ASN A 97 -4.32 -8.30 -9.64
CA ASN A 97 -2.97 -8.50 -9.07
C ASN A 97 -2.30 -7.18 -8.63
N LEU A 98 -2.71 -6.05 -9.21
CA LEU A 98 -2.29 -4.71 -8.84
C LEU A 98 -2.64 -4.30 -7.40
N TYR A 99 -3.62 -4.94 -6.76
CA TYR A 99 -3.99 -4.64 -5.37
C TYR A 99 -3.17 -5.41 -4.34
N VAL A 100 -2.44 -6.45 -4.74
CA VAL A 100 -1.60 -7.24 -3.83
C VAL A 100 -0.51 -6.37 -3.16
N PRO A 101 0.23 -5.53 -3.90
CA PRO A 101 1.17 -4.58 -3.30
C PRO A 101 0.51 -3.57 -2.35
N LEU A 102 -0.72 -3.12 -2.65
CA LEU A 102 -1.45 -2.17 -1.81
C LEU A 102 -1.83 -2.80 -0.47
N ILE A 103 -2.39 -4.02 -0.50
CA ILE A 103 -2.79 -4.74 0.71
C ILE A 103 -1.56 -4.98 1.59
N LEU A 104 -0.46 -5.44 1.00
CA LEU A 104 0.79 -5.63 1.72
C LEU A 104 1.36 -4.32 2.27
N ALA A 105 1.28 -3.21 1.52
CA ALA A 105 1.68 -1.89 2.03
C ALA A 105 0.91 -1.50 3.29
N ILE A 106 -0.41 -1.72 3.31
CA ILE A 106 -1.29 -1.44 4.45
C ILE A 106 -0.94 -2.37 5.63
N VAL A 107 -0.69 -3.65 5.36
CA VAL A 107 -0.24 -4.61 6.39
C VAL A 107 1.09 -4.16 6.99
N GLY A 108 2.08 -3.82 6.16
CA GLY A 108 3.38 -3.33 6.61
C GLY A 108 3.27 -2.04 7.42
N TYR A 109 2.38 -1.12 7.00
CA TYR A 109 2.05 0.06 7.77
C TYR A 109 1.56 -0.31 9.16
N PHE A 110 0.64 -1.27 9.27
CA PHE A 110 0.08 -1.68 10.55
C PHE A 110 0.93 -2.62 11.38
N MET A 111 1.98 -3.22 10.83
CA MET A 111 2.85 -4.13 11.58
C MET A 111 3.84 -3.39 12.50
N ARG A 112 4.20 -2.15 12.16
CA ARG A 112 5.00 -1.23 13.00
C ARG A 112 4.14 -0.14 13.64
N ARG A 113 3.09 -0.53 14.38
CA ARG A 113 2.32 0.41 15.22
C ARG A 113 3.11 0.76 16.48
#